data_AF-A0A958VDF6-F1
#
_entry.id   AF-A0A958VDF6-F1
#
_cell.length_a   1.000
_cell.length_b   1.000
_cell.length_c   1.000
_cell.angle_alpha   90.00
_cell.angle_beta   90.00
_cell.angle_gamma   90.00
#
_symmetry.space_group_name_H-M   'P 1'
#
loop_
_entity.id
_entity.type
_entity.pdbx_description
1 polymer ?
#
loop_
_entity_poly.entity_id
_entity_poly.type
_entity_poly.pdbx_seq_one_letter_code
_entity_poly.pdbx_strand_id
1 'polypeptide(L)'
;MKILFLTPIFVFFFISCSNSDSGTEKSEVQSTDSSEVVADTLADSVVIPELSEDLVSLLQKKTKEYDLPFELDSVGFAKLSEAIDKRLNSKEIKLLSQNLLDHEYTEEVNWRVEHLLKMEERKRKGGYEEYLNSLDIGMLRDIEASMGPILRIDEHSFMILWKIEYGSYEACPYYSGTLIIASLVYQNELKNSILVGEVSGGADAPVWGDTEVYSTIDSKGIRSIRKDRSCEGEEDEEGNEIIEEKTTDSYIHFEETGFRVEKEGNSK
;
A
#
# COMPACT_ATOMS: atom_id res chain seq x y z
N MET A 1 -5.47 38.33 -32.34
CA MET A 1 -6.02 36.98 -32.10
C MET A 1 -5.40 36.04 -33.12
N LYS A 2 -4.35 35.31 -32.74
CA LYS A 2 -3.64 34.33 -33.57
C LYS A 2 -3.56 33.04 -32.76
N ILE A 3 -4.27 32.02 -33.21
CA ILE A 3 -4.25 30.69 -32.62
C ILE A 3 -3.25 29.87 -33.44
N LEU A 4 -2.16 29.46 -32.80
CA LEU A 4 -1.18 28.52 -33.36
C LEU A 4 -1.52 27.15 -32.80
N PHE A 5 -2.07 26.27 -33.64
CA PHE A 5 -2.22 24.85 -33.33
C PHE A 5 -0.90 24.15 -33.67
N LEU A 6 -0.31 23.51 -32.67
CA LEU A 6 0.87 22.66 -32.79
C LEU A 6 0.43 21.22 -32.48
N THR A 7 0.36 20.41 -33.51
CA THR A 7 0.16 18.96 -33.48
C THR A 7 1.45 18.25 -33.08
N PRO A 8 1.39 17.19 -32.29
CA PRO A 8 2.37 16.13 -32.38
C PRO A 8 1.77 14.87 -33.01
N ILE A 9 2.47 14.50 -34.07
CA ILE A 9 2.56 13.25 -34.81
C ILE A 9 2.62 12.02 -33.88
N PHE A 10 1.76 11.02 -34.14
CA PHE A 10 1.92 9.65 -33.64
C PHE A 10 2.16 8.73 -34.85
N VAL A 11 3.31 8.06 -34.87
CA VAL A 11 3.68 7.07 -35.89
C VAL A 11 4.03 5.76 -35.19
N PHE A 12 3.66 4.67 -35.89
CA PHE A 12 4.08 3.28 -35.78
C PHE A 12 3.33 2.38 -34.80
N PHE A 13 2.44 1.57 -35.38
CA PHE A 13 2.37 0.15 -35.07
C PHE A 13 2.47 -0.66 -36.37
N PHE A 14 3.59 -1.37 -36.52
CA PHE A 14 3.69 -2.54 -37.37
C PHE A 14 3.19 -3.73 -36.54
N ILE A 15 2.16 -4.43 -37.00
CA ILE A 15 1.82 -5.77 -36.52
C ILE A 15 2.13 -6.75 -37.66
N SER A 16 3.07 -7.63 -37.37
CA SER A 16 3.58 -8.70 -38.22
C SER A 16 2.54 -9.82 -38.34
N CYS A 17 2.46 -10.39 -39.53
CA CYS A 17 1.62 -11.54 -39.86
C CYS A 17 2.05 -12.79 -39.06
N SER A 18 1.06 -13.51 -38.51
CA SER A 18 1.20 -14.87 -38.01
C SER A 18 1.39 -15.83 -39.19
N ASN A 19 2.44 -16.64 -39.15
CA ASN A 19 2.61 -17.72 -40.10
C ASN A 19 2.02 -19.01 -39.51
N SER A 20 0.94 -19.50 -40.13
CA SER A 20 0.48 -20.87 -40.01
C SER A 20 1.30 -21.75 -40.96
N ASP A 21 1.87 -22.85 -40.48
CA ASP A 21 1.97 -24.02 -41.35
C ASP A 21 2.05 -25.33 -40.57
N SER A 22 1.14 -26.22 -40.98
CA SER A 22 0.98 -27.60 -40.58
C SER A 22 1.93 -28.50 -41.37
N GLY A 23 2.67 -29.37 -40.68
CA GLY A 23 3.48 -30.40 -41.31
C GLY A 23 3.45 -31.69 -40.51
N THR A 24 2.59 -32.62 -40.92
CA THR A 24 2.58 -34.01 -40.48
C THR A 24 3.60 -34.79 -41.30
N GLU A 25 4.62 -35.37 -40.67
CA GLU A 25 5.31 -36.53 -41.24
C GLU A 25 5.60 -37.58 -40.17
N LYS A 26 5.24 -38.82 -40.54
CA LYS A 26 5.59 -40.07 -39.87
C LYS A 26 6.96 -40.51 -40.38
N SER A 27 7.84 -40.96 -39.48
CA SER A 27 8.81 -42.04 -39.68
C SER A 27 9.51 -42.28 -38.33
N GLU A 28 9.35 -43.43 -37.70
CA GLU A 28 10.02 -44.71 -37.95
C GLU A 28 11.20 -44.90 -36.98
N VAL A 29 11.10 -46.02 -36.27
CA VAL A 29 11.91 -46.58 -35.18
C VAL A 29 13.42 -46.47 -35.40
N GLN A 30 14.14 -45.94 -34.41
CA GLN A 30 15.51 -46.41 -34.14
C GLN A 30 15.85 -46.30 -32.65
N SER A 31 15.75 -47.44 -31.98
CA SER A 31 16.28 -47.69 -30.64
C SER A 31 17.81 -47.57 -30.67
N THR A 32 18.33 -46.52 -30.05
CA THR A 32 19.75 -46.41 -29.72
C THR A 32 19.87 -46.11 -28.24
N ASP A 33 20.37 -47.11 -27.54
CA ASP A 33 20.81 -47.10 -26.15
C ASP A 33 21.81 -45.95 -25.94
N SER A 34 21.34 -44.88 -25.28
CA SER A 34 22.20 -43.80 -24.82
C SER A 34 22.04 -43.68 -23.32
N SER A 35 23.09 -44.05 -22.60
CA SER A 35 23.27 -43.81 -21.17
C SER A 35 22.74 -42.43 -20.79
N GLU A 36 21.72 -42.41 -19.93
CA GLU A 36 21.33 -41.22 -19.18
C GLU A 36 22.54 -40.80 -18.33
N VAL A 37 23.32 -39.86 -18.87
CA VAL A 37 24.17 -39.02 -18.03
C VAL A 37 23.18 -38.17 -17.25
N VAL A 38 22.93 -38.56 -16.00
CA VAL A 38 22.29 -37.74 -14.98
C VAL A 38 23.14 -36.47 -14.89
N ALA A 39 22.72 -35.44 -15.64
CA ALA A 39 23.28 -34.11 -15.54
C ALA A 39 22.80 -33.57 -14.19
N ASP A 40 23.66 -33.75 -13.19
CA ASP A 40 23.57 -33.15 -11.87
C ASP A 40 23.46 -31.64 -12.09
N THR A 41 22.23 -31.14 -12.08
CA THR A 41 21.93 -29.74 -12.33
C THR A 41 22.35 -29.04 -11.06
N LEU A 42 23.61 -28.58 -11.02
CA LEU A 42 24.16 -27.75 -9.97
C LEU A 42 23.11 -26.69 -9.64
N ALA A 43 22.50 -26.81 -8.46
CA ALA A 43 21.55 -25.85 -7.95
C ALA A 43 22.26 -24.50 -7.98
N ASP A 44 21.84 -23.65 -8.91
CA ASP A 44 22.38 -22.32 -9.09
C ASP A 44 22.12 -21.60 -7.75
N SER A 45 23.18 -21.35 -7.00
CA SER A 45 23.06 -20.79 -5.66
C SER A 45 22.48 -19.40 -5.80
N VAL A 46 21.24 -19.20 -5.36
CA VAL A 46 20.57 -17.90 -5.37
C VAL A 46 21.43 -16.91 -4.57
N VAL A 47 22.02 -15.94 -5.26
CA VAL A 47 22.82 -14.89 -4.63
C VAL A 47 21.86 -13.86 -4.04
N ILE A 48 21.67 -13.91 -2.72
CA ILE A 48 20.85 -12.93 -2.00
C ILE A 48 21.68 -11.65 -1.84
N PRO A 49 21.20 -10.48 -2.29
CA PRO A 49 21.92 -9.22 -2.14
C PRO A 49 22.02 -8.84 -0.66
N GLU A 50 23.03 -8.04 -0.31
CA GLU A 50 23.10 -7.42 1.02
C GLU A 50 22.01 -6.34 1.17
N LEU A 51 21.51 -6.14 2.38
CA LEU A 51 20.57 -5.03 2.65
C LEU A 51 21.23 -3.69 2.32
N SER A 52 20.48 -2.79 1.69
CA SER A 52 20.95 -1.43 1.45
C SER A 52 21.21 -0.69 2.77
N GLU A 53 22.20 0.21 2.78
CA GLU A 53 22.55 1.02 3.96
C GLU A 53 21.34 1.81 4.50
N ASP A 54 20.49 2.33 3.59
CA ASP A 54 19.28 3.06 3.94
C ASP A 54 18.26 2.16 4.67
N LEU A 55 18.07 0.91 4.21
CA LEU A 55 17.18 -0.04 4.86
C LEU A 55 17.75 -0.49 6.21
N VAL A 56 19.06 -0.72 6.32
CA VAL A 56 19.72 -1.04 7.60
C VAL A 56 19.51 0.09 8.61
N SER A 57 19.71 1.35 8.19
CA SER A 57 19.48 2.54 9.02
C SER A 57 18.02 2.63 9.49
N LEU A 58 17.06 2.40 8.58
CA LEU A 58 15.64 2.38 8.91
C LEU A 58 15.31 1.28 9.94
N LEU A 59 15.85 0.07 9.77
CA LEU A 59 15.59 -1.07 10.66
C LEU A 59 16.14 -0.85 12.08
N GLN A 60 17.12 0.04 12.27
CA GLN A 60 17.55 0.43 13.63
C GLN A 60 16.46 1.20 14.39
N LYS A 61 15.49 1.79 13.68
CA LYS A 61 14.29 2.39 14.27
C LYS A 61 13.22 1.37 14.63
N LYS A 62 13.38 0.07 14.37
CA LYS A 62 12.37 -0.92 14.76
C LYS A 62 12.03 -0.79 16.25
N THR A 63 10.75 -0.87 16.57
CA THR A 63 10.27 -0.83 17.97
C THR A 63 10.12 -2.24 18.51
N LYS A 64 9.52 -3.13 17.72
CA LYS A 64 9.22 -4.52 18.11
C LYS A 64 9.16 -5.45 16.90
N GLU A 65 9.31 -6.74 17.16
CA GLU A 65 9.00 -7.81 16.20
C GLU A 65 7.76 -8.56 16.70
N TYR A 66 6.86 -8.91 15.79
CA TYR A 66 5.72 -9.78 16.07
C TYR A 66 5.75 -10.99 15.13
N ASP A 67 5.27 -12.12 15.66
CA ASP A 67 5.06 -13.35 14.91
C ASP A 67 3.69 -13.34 14.21
N LEU A 68 3.54 -14.23 13.22
CA LEU A 68 2.28 -14.48 12.53
C LEU A 68 1.50 -15.65 13.18
N PRO A 69 0.16 -15.65 13.12
CA PRO A 69 -0.70 -14.64 12.52
C PRO A 69 -0.78 -13.36 13.36
N PHE A 70 -0.93 -12.23 12.68
CA PHE A 70 -1.09 -10.91 13.26
C PHE A 70 -2.46 -10.34 12.90
N GLU A 71 -3.25 -10.02 13.92
CA GLU A 71 -4.58 -9.44 13.76
C GLU A 71 -4.52 -7.92 13.97
N LEU A 72 -4.93 -7.19 12.93
CA LEU A 72 -5.11 -5.75 12.93
C LEU A 72 -6.61 -5.44 12.98
N ASP A 73 -7.24 -5.79 14.10
CA ASP A 73 -8.59 -5.39 14.47
C ASP A 73 -8.56 -4.10 15.32
N SER A 74 -9.69 -3.69 15.90
CA SER A 74 -9.75 -2.49 16.76
C SER A 74 -8.78 -2.55 17.96
N VAL A 75 -8.57 -3.74 18.53
CA VAL A 75 -7.63 -3.96 19.63
C VAL A 75 -6.18 -3.92 19.13
N GLY A 76 -5.91 -4.54 17.99
CA GLY A 76 -4.61 -4.53 17.31
C GLY A 76 -4.21 -3.11 16.90
N PHE A 77 -5.17 -2.31 16.43
CA PHE A 77 -4.96 -0.92 16.05
C PHE A 77 -4.57 -0.05 17.24
N ALA A 78 -5.28 -0.18 18.36
CA ALA A 78 -4.94 0.52 19.60
C ALA A 78 -3.52 0.15 20.09
N LYS A 79 -3.19 -1.15 20.10
CA LYS A 79 -1.86 -1.64 20.47
C LYS A 79 -0.76 -1.14 19.54
N LEU A 80 -1.02 -1.11 18.23
CA LEU A 80 -0.07 -0.57 17.26
C LEU A 80 0.12 0.92 17.45
N SER A 81 -0.95 1.68 17.67
CA SER A 81 -0.83 3.12 17.85
C SER A 81 0.07 3.48 19.04
N GLU A 82 0.01 2.70 20.12
CA GLU A 82 0.93 2.85 21.27
C GLU A 82 2.37 2.39 20.98
N ALA A 83 2.55 1.40 20.11
CA ALA A 83 3.87 0.82 19.78
C ALA A 83 4.62 1.56 18.66
N ILE A 84 3.93 2.45 17.93
CA ILE A 84 4.44 3.20 16.79
C ILE A 84 4.73 4.65 17.22
N ASP A 85 5.93 4.90 17.74
CA ASP A 85 6.32 6.19 18.33
C ASP A 85 7.54 6.87 17.66
N LYS A 86 8.32 6.12 16.87
CA LYS A 86 9.52 6.63 16.23
C LYS A 86 9.21 7.30 14.90
N ARG A 87 9.22 8.63 14.91
CA ARG A 87 8.99 9.46 13.71
C ARG A 87 9.93 9.10 12.55
N LEU A 88 9.34 8.99 11.36
CA LEU A 88 10.04 8.82 10.09
C LEU A 88 10.41 10.19 9.49
N ASN A 89 11.58 10.28 8.88
CA ASN A 89 12.01 11.46 8.13
C ASN A 89 11.68 11.33 6.64
N SER A 90 11.82 12.41 5.87
CA SER A 90 11.46 12.43 4.44
C SER A 90 12.20 11.41 3.58
N LYS A 91 13.44 11.03 3.92
CA LYS A 91 14.18 10.00 3.16
C LYS A 91 13.59 8.62 3.41
N GLU A 92 13.29 8.32 4.67
CA GLU A 92 12.68 7.04 5.08
C GLU A 92 11.26 6.89 4.53
N ILE A 93 10.46 7.96 4.56
CA ILE A 93 9.12 7.97 3.95
C ILE A 93 9.22 7.67 2.45
N LYS A 94 10.14 8.35 1.74
CA LYS A 94 10.35 8.10 0.30
C LYS A 94 10.79 6.67 0.01
N LEU A 95 11.67 6.10 0.85
CA LEU A 95 12.10 4.72 0.72
C LEU A 95 10.90 3.78 0.84
N LEU A 96 10.13 3.89 1.92
CA LEU A 96 8.97 3.04 2.18
C LEU A 96 7.83 3.23 1.18
N SER A 97 7.71 4.41 0.57
CA SER A 97 6.62 4.75 -0.35
C SER A 97 6.98 4.61 -1.83
N GLN A 98 8.21 4.19 -2.18
CA GLN A 98 8.70 4.25 -3.56
C GLN A 98 7.85 3.44 -4.55
N ASN A 99 7.31 2.32 -4.08
CA ASN A 99 6.48 1.40 -4.85
C ASN A 99 5.18 1.14 -4.09
N LEU A 100 4.44 2.19 -3.72
CA LEU A 100 3.08 2.01 -3.22
C LEU A 100 2.23 1.35 -4.32
N LEU A 101 1.55 0.26 -3.95
CA LEU A 101 0.73 -0.46 -4.90
C LEU A 101 -0.41 0.43 -5.37
N ASP A 102 -0.56 0.58 -6.68
CA ASP A 102 -1.63 1.36 -7.29
C ASP A 102 -2.91 0.52 -7.33
N HIS A 103 -3.80 0.76 -6.37
CA HIS A 103 -5.07 0.06 -6.20
C HIS A 103 -6.09 1.04 -5.62
N GLU A 104 -7.39 0.87 -5.92
CA GLU A 104 -8.48 1.72 -5.36
C GLU A 104 -8.38 1.82 -3.83
N TYR A 105 -8.04 0.70 -3.22
CA TYR A 105 -7.82 0.55 -1.79
C TYR A 105 -6.61 1.32 -1.21
N THR A 106 -5.65 1.76 -2.03
CA THR A 106 -4.43 2.49 -1.62
C THR A 106 -4.32 3.91 -2.17
N GLU A 107 -5.28 4.37 -2.96
CA GLU A 107 -5.23 5.69 -3.62
C GLU A 107 -5.04 6.83 -2.62
N GLU A 108 -5.79 6.80 -1.52
CA GLU A 108 -5.68 7.77 -0.42
C GLU A 108 -4.27 7.80 0.19
N VAL A 109 -3.59 6.64 0.29
CA VAL A 109 -2.23 6.57 0.86
C VAL A 109 -1.25 7.38 0.02
N ASN A 110 -1.33 7.29 -1.31
CA ASN A 110 -0.46 8.07 -2.20
C ASN A 110 -0.62 9.56 -1.97
N TRP A 111 -1.87 10.04 -1.93
CA TRP A 111 -2.17 11.44 -1.67
C TRP A 111 -1.63 11.91 -0.30
N ARG A 112 -1.76 11.07 0.74
CA ARG A 112 -1.29 11.38 2.10
C ARG A 112 0.23 11.42 2.17
N VAL A 113 0.93 10.48 1.52
CA VAL A 113 2.39 10.47 1.44
C VAL A 113 2.91 11.73 0.76
N GLU A 114 2.30 12.15 -0.36
CA GLU A 114 2.70 13.39 -1.02
C GLU A 114 2.55 14.61 -0.11
N HIS A 115 1.42 14.71 0.60
CA HIS A 115 1.17 15.82 1.52
C HIS A 115 2.12 15.80 2.71
N LEU A 116 2.40 14.62 3.25
CA LEU A 116 3.39 14.43 4.31
C LEU A 116 4.77 14.91 3.86
N LEU A 117 5.24 14.52 2.67
CA LEU A 117 6.54 14.94 2.14
C LEU A 117 6.60 16.46 1.91
N LYS A 118 5.52 17.06 1.38
CA LYS A 118 5.41 18.53 1.24
C LYS A 118 5.45 19.22 2.62
N MET A 119 4.78 18.66 3.62
CA MET A 119 4.74 19.20 4.98
C MET A 119 6.13 19.14 5.65
N GLU A 120 6.81 18.00 5.55
CA GLU A 120 8.18 17.83 6.05
C GLU A 120 9.15 18.82 5.40
N GLU A 121 9.01 19.06 4.09
CA GLU A 121 9.82 20.05 3.38
C GLU A 121 9.56 21.47 3.90
N ARG A 122 8.28 21.84 4.13
CA ARG A 122 7.92 23.14 4.72
C ARG A 122 8.49 23.32 6.13
N LYS A 123 8.33 22.30 6.99
CA LYS A 123 8.90 22.28 8.35
C LYS A 123 10.42 22.48 8.32
N ARG A 124 11.13 21.75 7.45
CA ARG A 124 12.60 21.87 7.29
C ARG A 124 13.05 23.25 6.79
N LYS A 125 12.26 23.94 5.96
CA LYS A 125 12.55 25.29 5.47
C LYS A 125 12.14 26.40 6.44
N GLY A 126 11.55 26.07 7.59
CA GLY A 126 11.03 27.05 8.55
C GLY A 126 9.73 27.74 8.12
N GLY A 127 9.07 27.27 7.07
CA GLY A 127 7.83 27.84 6.54
C GLY A 127 6.56 27.29 7.18
N TYR A 128 6.67 26.48 8.23
CA TYR A 128 5.50 25.84 8.86
C TYR A 128 4.62 26.85 9.61
N GLU A 129 5.20 27.83 10.30
CA GLU A 129 4.40 28.88 10.96
C GLU A 129 3.62 29.73 9.96
N GLU A 130 4.23 30.09 8.82
CA GLU A 130 3.53 30.79 7.74
C GLU A 130 2.39 29.94 7.19
N TYR A 131 2.63 28.64 6.99
CA TYR A 131 1.60 27.69 6.59
C TYR A 131 0.44 27.66 7.59
N LEU A 132 0.71 27.53 8.89
CA LEU A 132 -0.31 27.52 9.94
C LEU A 132 -1.16 28.79 9.93
N ASN A 133 -0.53 29.96 9.71
CA ASN A 133 -1.22 31.25 9.62
C ASN A 133 -2.03 31.42 8.32
N SER A 134 -1.79 30.57 7.31
CA SER A 134 -2.49 30.56 6.02
C SER A 134 -3.52 29.44 5.89
N LEU A 135 -3.67 28.58 6.90
CA LEU A 135 -4.61 27.47 6.88
C LEU A 135 -6.04 28.00 6.76
N ASP A 136 -6.75 27.49 5.76
CA ASP A 136 -8.20 27.64 5.63
C ASP A 136 -8.91 26.43 6.26
N ILE A 137 -10.22 26.57 6.46
CA ILE A 137 -11.09 25.51 7.00
C ILE A 137 -10.97 24.26 6.12
N GLY A 138 -10.77 23.11 6.76
CA GLY A 138 -10.66 21.81 6.10
C GLY A 138 -9.28 21.53 5.49
N MET A 139 -8.34 22.48 5.56
CA MET A 139 -6.97 22.21 5.13
C MET A 139 -6.24 21.29 6.13
N LEU A 140 -5.35 20.45 5.62
CA LEU A 140 -4.57 19.50 6.43
C LEU A 140 -3.62 20.23 7.39
N ARG A 141 -3.85 20.16 8.69
CA ARG A 141 -3.01 20.82 9.70
C ARG A 141 -1.85 19.94 10.12
N ASP A 142 -2.22 18.73 10.53
CA ASP A 142 -1.34 17.76 11.14
C ASP A 142 -1.22 16.56 10.21
N ILE A 143 0.02 16.20 9.91
CA ILE A 143 0.33 14.95 9.23
C ILE A 143 1.73 14.51 9.64
N GLU A 144 1.83 13.30 10.16
CA GLU A 144 3.09 12.72 10.62
C GLU A 144 3.14 11.24 10.28
N ALA A 145 4.35 10.70 10.10
CA ALA A 145 4.55 9.28 9.91
C ALA A 145 5.54 8.71 10.91
N SER A 146 5.30 7.47 11.32
CA SER A 146 6.05 6.82 12.38
C SER A 146 6.29 5.35 12.05
N MET A 147 7.47 4.86 12.43
CA MET A 147 7.93 3.50 12.25
C MET A 147 7.24 2.57 13.23
N GLY A 148 6.74 1.44 12.73
CA GLY A 148 6.12 0.42 13.54
C GLY A 148 6.91 -0.86 13.66
N PRO A 149 6.22 -1.94 14.07
CA PRO A 149 6.87 -3.22 14.25
C PRO A 149 7.19 -3.88 12.91
N ILE A 150 8.03 -4.90 12.99
CA ILE A 150 8.32 -5.80 11.88
C ILE A 150 7.54 -7.10 12.10
N LEU A 151 6.91 -7.59 11.03
CA LEU A 151 6.27 -8.90 11.00
C LEU A 151 7.14 -9.86 10.20
N ARG A 152 7.63 -10.92 10.82
CA ARG A 152 8.44 -11.93 10.12
C ARG A 152 7.52 -12.92 9.41
N ILE A 153 7.70 -13.09 8.10
CA ILE A 153 6.93 -14.05 7.31
C ILE A 153 7.70 -15.38 7.25
N ASP A 154 8.97 -15.33 6.84
CA ASP A 154 9.88 -16.47 6.79
C ASP A 154 11.35 -16.04 6.99
N GLU A 155 12.32 -16.88 6.61
CA GLU A 155 13.76 -16.61 6.74
C GLU A 155 14.27 -15.53 5.77
N HIS A 156 13.56 -15.29 4.68
CA HIS A 156 13.92 -14.40 3.58
C HIS A 156 12.96 -13.23 3.40
N SER A 157 11.83 -13.22 4.13
CA SER A 157 10.79 -12.22 3.96
C SER A 157 10.24 -11.70 5.28
N PHE A 158 10.00 -10.39 5.31
CA PHE A 158 9.37 -9.70 6.43
C PHE A 158 8.66 -8.43 5.96
N MET A 159 7.70 -7.97 6.76
CA MET A 159 7.00 -6.70 6.53
C MET A 159 7.42 -5.66 7.54
N ILE A 160 7.58 -4.44 7.08
CA ILE A 160 7.71 -3.25 7.91
C ILE A 160 6.33 -2.61 8.00
N LEU A 161 5.75 -2.55 9.19
CA LEU A 161 4.56 -1.74 9.42
C LEU A 161 4.98 -0.30 9.73
N TRP A 162 4.26 0.67 9.17
CA TRP A 162 4.43 2.08 9.47
C TRP A 162 3.08 2.80 9.42
N LYS A 163 2.99 3.90 10.16
CA LYS A 163 1.75 4.65 10.37
C LYS A 163 1.83 6.01 9.73
N ILE A 164 0.71 6.50 9.18
CA ILE A 164 0.47 7.91 8.90
C ILE A 164 -0.72 8.36 9.75
N GLU A 165 -0.53 9.40 10.56
CA GLU A 165 -1.60 10.07 11.29
C GLU A 165 -1.83 11.45 10.69
N TYR A 166 -3.09 11.83 10.55
CA TYR A 166 -3.44 13.10 9.95
C TYR A 166 -4.72 13.72 10.54
N GLY A 167 -4.83 15.04 10.42
CA GLY A 167 -5.99 15.82 10.85
C GLY A 167 -6.10 17.18 10.19
N SER A 168 -7.32 17.63 9.93
CA SER A 168 -7.59 18.96 9.38
C SER A 168 -7.52 20.06 10.44
N TYR A 169 -7.29 21.28 9.98
CA TYR A 169 -7.38 22.50 10.79
C TYR A 169 -8.84 22.84 11.05
N GLU A 170 -9.18 23.11 12.33
CA GLU A 170 -10.48 23.59 12.84
C GLU A 170 -11.57 23.67 11.77
N ALA A 171 -12.32 22.59 11.59
CA ALA A 171 -13.27 22.50 10.50
C ALA A 171 -14.60 21.86 10.86
N CYS A 172 -15.61 22.34 10.13
CA CYS A 172 -16.84 21.65 9.78
C CYS A 172 -16.82 21.70 8.23
N PRO A 173 -16.40 20.64 7.52
CA PRO A 173 -16.08 19.29 8.02
C PRO A 173 -14.70 19.12 8.66
N TYR A 174 -14.66 18.59 9.88
CA TYR A 174 -13.43 18.05 10.45
C TYR A 174 -13.15 16.69 9.80
N TYR A 175 -11.90 16.39 9.46
CA TYR A 175 -11.50 15.03 9.11
C TYR A 175 -10.19 14.67 9.79
N SER A 176 -10.05 13.40 10.11
CA SER A 176 -8.83 12.85 10.67
C SER A 176 -8.73 11.37 10.34
N GLY A 177 -7.54 10.82 10.47
CA GLY A 177 -7.38 9.40 10.28
C GLY A 177 -6.02 8.90 10.66
N THR A 178 -5.98 7.59 10.83
CA THR A 178 -4.77 6.82 11.02
C THR A 178 -4.72 5.73 9.96
N LEU A 179 -3.61 5.67 9.23
CA LEU A 179 -3.34 4.66 8.21
C LEU A 179 -2.19 3.79 8.68
N ILE A 180 -2.32 2.48 8.54
CA ILE A 180 -1.25 1.50 8.75
C ILE A 180 -0.90 0.90 7.39
N ILE A 181 0.36 1.07 7.00
CA ILE A 181 0.90 0.60 5.74
C ILE A 181 1.90 -0.52 6.03
N ALA A 182 1.86 -1.59 5.25
CA ALA A 182 2.87 -2.63 5.24
C ALA A 182 3.78 -2.46 4.03
N SER A 183 5.09 -2.56 4.23
CA SER A 183 6.08 -2.60 3.16
C SER A 183 6.78 -3.96 3.17
N LEU A 184 6.73 -4.69 2.06
CA LEU A 184 7.33 -6.02 1.95
C LEU A 184 8.82 -5.92 1.65
N VAL A 185 9.63 -6.62 2.43
CA VAL A 185 11.03 -6.91 2.12
C VAL A 185 11.14 -8.39 1.79
N TYR A 186 11.67 -8.70 0.61
CA TYR A 186 11.92 -10.07 0.15
C TYR A 186 13.36 -10.16 -0.36
N GLN A 187 14.12 -11.13 0.15
CA GLN A 187 15.54 -11.33 -0.18
C GLN A 187 16.34 -10.03 -0.03
N ASN A 188 16.17 -9.34 1.10
CA ASN A 188 16.85 -8.08 1.46
C ASN A 188 16.52 -6.86 0.57
N GLU A 189 15.56 -6.99 -0.34
CA GLU A 189 15.08 -5.90 -1.17
C GLU A 189 13.68 -5.46 -0.77
N LEU A 190 13.49 -4.15 -0.65
CA LEU A 190 12.16 -3.55 -0.49
C LEU A 190 11.39 -3.66 -1.82
N LYS A 191 10.26 -4.36 -1.80
CA LYS A 191 9.46 -4.63 -3.01
C LYS A 191 8.41 -3.55 -3.24
N ASN A 192 7.28 -3.62 -2.54
CA ASN A 192 6.20 -2.67 -2.62
C ASN A 192 5.48 -2.50 -1.27
N SER A 193 4.55 -1.56 -1.22
CA SER A 193 3.84 -1.18 -0.01
C SER A 193 2.33 -1.16 -0.24
N ILE A 194 1.55 -1.53 0.76
CA ILE A 194 0.08 -1.57 0.69
C ILE A 194 -0.55 -1.14 2.02
N LEU A 195 -1.75 -0.56 1.95
CA LEU A 195 -2.57 -0.29 3.14
C LEU A 195 -2.95 -1.62 3.80
N VAL A 196 -2.88 -1.72 5.11
CA VAL A 196 -3.33 -2.92 5.85
C VAL A 196 -4.26 -2.57 6.99
N GLY A 197 -4.35 -1.30 7.38
CA GLY A 197 -5.37 -0.86 8.31
C GLY A 197 -5.64 0.63 8.18
N GLU A 198 -6.85 1.02 8.51
CA GLU A 198 -7.32 2.40 8.47
C GLU A 198 -8.40 2.57 9.51
N VAL A 199 -8.33 3.68 10.23
CA VAL A 199 -9.47 4.24 10.96
C VAL A 199 -9.46 5.73 10.63
N SER A 200 -10.39 6.15 9.78
CA SER A 200 -10.49 7.53 9.34
C SER A 200 -11.93 7.95 9.20
N GLY A 201 -12.15 9.26 9.14
CA GLY A 201 -13.48 9.80 8.89
C GLY A 201 -13.49 11.31 8.92
N GLY A 202 -14.66 11.85 8.63
CA GLY A 202 -14.94 13.27 8.75
C GLY A 202 -16.42 13.56 8.87
N ALA A 203 -16.75 14.73 9.40
CA ALA A 203 -18.12 15.13 9.66
C ALA A 203 -18.31 16.64 9.58
N ASP A 204 -19.39 17.05 8.91
CA ASP A 204 -20.01 18.38 8.92
C ASP A 204 -21.51 18.18 9.12
N ALA A 205 -21.94 18.19 10.39
CA ALA A 205 -23.28 17.78 10.76
C ALA A 205 -24.37 18.49 9.92
N PRO A 206 -25.35 17.75 9.38
CA PRO A 206 -25.66 16.34 9.66
C PRO A 206 -24.89 15.31 8.81
N VAL A 207 -24.00 15.75 7.92
CA VAL A 207 -23.26 14.88 7.00
C VAL A 207 -22.02 14.31 7.70
N TRP A 208 -21.77 13.02 7.54
CA TRP A 208 -20.55 12.39 8.02
C TRP A 208 -20.18 11.16 7.20
N GLY A 209 -18.91 10.75 7.29
CA GLY A 209 -18.44 9.50 6.73
C GLY A 209 -17.24 8.95 7.50
N ASP A 210 -17.12 7.63 7.54
CA ASP A 210 -15.98 6.93 8.10
C ASP A 210 -15.54 5.76 7.23
N THR A 211 -14.25 5.48 7.27
CA THR A 211 -13.63 4.33 6.64
C THR A 211 -12.87 3.55 7.71
N GLU A 212 -13.19 2.27 7.82
CA GLU A 212 -12.46 1.31 8.65
C GLU A 212 -11.88 0.22 7.76
N VAL A 213 -10.60 -0.07 7.97
CA VAL A 213 -9.92 -1.18 7.32
C VAL A 213 -9.23 -2.00 8.39
N TYR A 214 -9.57 -3.28 8.44
CA TYR A 214 -8.99 -4.25 9.38
C TYR A 214 -8.42 -5.43 8.60
N SER A 215 -7.26 -5.92 9.03
CA SER A 215 -6.57 -7.01 8.34
C SER A 215 -6.20 -8.16 9.27
N THR A 216 -6.27 -9.38 8.76
CA THR A 216 -5.59 -10.54 9.32
C THR A 216 -4.41 -10.90 8.43
N ILE A 217 -3.21 -10.93 9.01
CA ILE A 217 -1.96 -11.17 8.31
C ILE A 217 -1.43 -12.54 8.76
N ASP A 218 -1.21 -13.46 7.84
CA ASP A 218 -0.63 -14.77 8.13
C ASP A 218 0.47 -15.12 7.11
N SER A 219 1.04 -16.32 7.16
CA SER A 219 2.14 -16.71 6.28
C SER A 219 1.73 -16.88 4.80
N LYS A 220 0.43 -16.88 4.49
CA LYS A 220 -0.12 -17.07 3.15
C LYS A 220 -0.50 -15.74 2.49
N GLY A 221 -0.72 -14.68 3.27
CA GLY A 221 -1.13 -13.39 2.75
C GLY A 221 -1.81 -12.52 3.79
N ILE A 222 -2.57 -11.54 3.29
CA ILE A 222 -3.34 -10.61 4.11
C ILE A 222 -4.78 -10.68 3.64
N ARG A 223 -5.70 -10.99 4.55
CA ARG A 223 -7.12 -10.78 4.33
C ARG A 223 -7.50 -9.44 4.94
N SER A 224 -7.96 -8.51 4.11
CA SER A 224 -8.38 -7.17 4.52
C SER A 224 -9.88 -6.99 4.31
N ILE A 225 -10.54 -6.40 5.30
CA ILE A 225 -11.96 -6.03 5.24
C ILE A 225 -12.02 -4.52 5.37
N ARG A 226 -12.54 -3.85 4.34
CA ARG A 226 -12.85 -2.43 4.32
C ARG A 226 -14.34 -2.22 4.54
N LYS A 227 -14.68 -1.26 5.39
CA LYS A 227 -16.03 -0.78 5.62
C LYS A 227 -16.04 0.71 5.44
N ASP A 228 -16.87 1.18 4.53
CA ASP A 228 -17.15 2.60 4.34
C ASP A 228 -18.59 2.86 4.79
N ARG A 229 -18.78 3.86 5.64
CA ARG A 229 -20.10 4.31 6.09
C ARG A 229 -20.25 5.80 5.84
N SER A 230 -21.44 6.22 5.46
CA SER A 230 -21.74 7.65 5.30
C SER A 230 -23.20 7.97 5.55
N CYS A 231 -23.44 9.17 6.05
CA CYS A 231 -24.75 9.78 6.17
C CYS A 231 -24.75 11.09 5.37
N GLU A 232 -25.70 11.25 4.45
CA GLU A 232 -25.86 12.48 3.66
C GLU A 232 -26.77 13.51 4.36
N GLY A 233 -27.15 13.25 5.61
CA GLY A 233 -28.03 14.12 6.40
C GLY A 233 -29.52 13.90 6.16
N GLU A 234 -29.89 12.79 5.53
CA GLU A 234 -31.29 12.36 5.38
C GLU A 234 -31.74 11.55 6.60
N GLU A 235 -33.01 11.70 6.97
CA GLU A 235 -33.66 10.95 8.05
C GLU A 235 -34.84 10.13 7.48
N ASP A 236 -35.11 8.96 8.04
CA ASP A 236 -36.27 8.13 7.72
C ASP A 236 -37.59 8.69 8.30
N GLU A 237 -38.72 8.01 8.07
CA GLU A 237 -40.03 8.44 8.59
C GLU A 237 -40.11 8.45 10.13
N GLU A 238 -39.16 7.81 10.82
CA GLU A 238 -39.05 7.70 12.27
C GLU A 238 -38.06 8.72 12.85
N GLY A 239 -37.35 9.48 12.00
CA GLY A 239 -36.33 10.46 12.39
C GLY A 239 -34.95 9.87 12.65
N ASN A 240 -34.67 8.65 12.17
CA ASN A 240 -33.33 8.05 12.24
C ASN A 240 -32.51 8.43 11.01
N GLU A 241 -31.22 8.69 11.19
CA GLU A 241 -30.29 8.92 10.07
C GLU A 241 -30.25 7.74 9.09
N ILE A 242 -30.30 8.04 7.79
CA ILE A 242 -30.09 7.06 6.73
C ILE A 242 -28.58 6.90 6.51
N ILE A 243 -28.08 5.71 6.81
CA ILE A 243 -26.66 5.36 6.69
C ILE A 243 -26.47 4.45 5.48
N GLU A 244 -25.63 4.86 4.56
CA GLU A 244 -25.10 4.00 3.51
C GLU A 244 -23.88 3.24 4.04
N GLU A 245 -23.83 1.92 3.84
CA GLU A 245 -22.70 1.08 4.22
C GLU A 245 -22.24 0.24 3.03
N LYS A 246 -20.94 0.26 2.75
CA LYS A 246 -20.27 -0.61 1.76
C LYS A 246 -19.20 -1.42 2.49
N THR A 247 -19.22 -2.74 2.29
CA THR A 247 -18.14 -3.63 2.75
C THR A 247 -17.44 -4.27 1.56
N THR A 248 -16.11 -4.25 1.57
CA THR A 248 -15.25 -4.91 0.59
C THR A 248 -14.31 -5.89 1.31
N ASP A 249 -14.23 -7.13 0.82
CA ASP A 249 -13.29 -8.16 1.30
C ASP A 249 -12.24 -8.40 0.21
N SER A 250 -10.98 -8.22 0.56
CA SER A 250 -9.85 -8.30 -0.36
C SER A 250 -8.77 -9.22 0.21
N TYR A 251 -8.24 -10.10 -0.64
CA TYR A 251 -7.11 -10.96 -0.28
C TYR A 251 -5.86 -10.50 -1.01
N ILE A 252 -4.77 -10.29 -0.28
CA ILE A 252 -3.50 -9.80 -0.78
C ILE A 252 -2.48 -10.93 -0.65
N HIS A 253 -1.92 -11.34 -1.78
CA HIS A 253 -0.92 -12.39 -1.87
C HIS A 253 0.48 -11.81 -1.65
N PHE A 254 1.35 -12.61 -1.02
CA PHE A 254 2.79 -12.36 -1.01
C PHE A 254 3.42 -13.03 -2.22
N GLU A 255 4.10 -12.25 -3.05
CA GLU A 255 4.85 -12.75 -4.20
C GLU A 255 6.29 -12.22 -4.15
N GLU A 256 7.21 -12.86 -4.89
CA GLU A 256 8.61 -12.44 -4.94
C GLU A 256 8.77 -11.00 -5.48
N THR A 257 7.82 -10.56 -6.30
CA THR A 257 7.75 -9.22 -6.86
C THR A 257 7.08 -8.19 -5.94
N GLY A 258 6.47 -8.62 -4.83
CA GLY A 258 5.70 -7.76 -3.93
C GLY A 258 4.33 -8.31 -3.54
N PHE A 259 3.53 -7.48 -2.90
CA PHE A 259 2.10 -7.67 -2.72
C PHE A 259 1.35 -7.67 -4.06
N ARG A 260 0.36 -8.56 -4.17
CA ARG A 260 -0.61 -8.57 -5.27
C ARG A 260 -2.03 -8.74 -4.73
N VAL A 261 -2.93 -7.81 -5.04
CA VAL A 261 -4.35 -7.92 -4.67
C VAL A 261 -5.07 -8.90 -5.60
N GLU A 262 -5.77 -9.88 -5.03
CA GLU A 262 -6.71 -10.70 -5.78
C GLU A 262 -7.93 -9.86 -6.15
N LYS A 263 -8.39 -9.95 -7.41
CA LYS A 263 -9.52 -9.14 -7.89
C LYS A 263 -10.68 -9.19 -6.91
N GLU A 264 -11.10 -8.01 -6.46
CA GLU A 264 -12.16 -7.86 -5.47
C GLU A 264 -13.45 -8.53 -5.97
N GLY A 265 -14.00 -9.42 -5.15
CA GLY A 265 -15.37 -9.88 -5.28
C GLY A 265 -16.25 -8.97 -4.45
N ASN A 266 -17.17 -8.23 -5.06
CA ASN A 266 -18.16 -7.46 -4.30
C ASN A 266 -18.94 -8.42 -3.38
N SER A 267 -18.74 -8.35 -2.06
CA SER A 267 -19.63 -9.00 -1.10
C SER A 267 -20.90 -8.17 -1.01
N LYS A 268 -22.03 -8.77 -1.39
CA LYS A 268 -23.36 -8.16 -1.24
C LYS A 268 -23.75 -7.99 0.22
#